data_AF-A0A2E9YXB6-F1
#
_entry.id   AF-A0A2E9YXB6-F1
#
_cell.length_a   1.000
_cell.length_b   1.000
_cell.length_c   1.000
_cell.angle_alpha   90.00
_cell.angle_beta   90.00
_cell.angle_gamma   90.00
#
_symmetry.space_group_name_H-M   'P 1'
#
loop_
_entity.id
_entity.type
_entity.pdbx_description
1 polymer ?
#
loop_
_entity_poly.entity_id
_entity_poly.type
_entity_poly.pdbx_seq_one_letter_code
_entity_poly.pdbx_strand_id
1 'polypeptide(L)'
;MSNHRRWSNPPKENAAAADSRNGADDLAKRDISPAHNSLKHRFDAMLNWGDPDHVRAMRVAGHALTLGTSDAWLNASAVWAARLSVPERVALAYAALKALDEDDAYLTASTAIFGTLYGEAVQ
;
A
#
# COMPACT_ATOMS: atom_id res chain seq x y z
N MET A 1 33.29 26.32 64.69
CA MET A 1 32.52 27.50 65.12
C MET A 1 31.61 27.91 63.97
N SER A 2 30.38 28.33 64.27
CA SER A 2 29.28 28.49 63.30
C SER A 2 29.25 29.85 62.60
N ASN A 3 28.31 29.98 61.64
CA ASN A 3 27.61 31.20 61.13
C ASN A 3 27.85 31.49 59.64
N HIS A 4 26.90 31.98 58.83
CA HIS A 4 25.43 31.88 58.86
C HIS A 4 24.86 32.22 57.46
N ARG A 5 23.60 31.80 57.19
CA ARG A 5 22.79 31.99 55.97
C ARG A 5 22.82 33.39 55.33
N ARG A 6 22.76 33.46 53.98
CA ARG A 6 21.68 34.21 53.27
C ARG A 6 21.47 33.80 51.81
N TRP A 7 20.22 33.50 51.45
CA TRP A 7 19.67 33.45 50.08
C TRP A 7 19.02 34.80 49.77
N SER A 8 19.19 35.36 48.57
CA SER A 8 18.43 36.55 48.09
C SER A 8 18.50 36.73 46.55
N ASN A 9 17.58 36.10 45.82
CA ASN A 9 16.99 36.67 44.58
C ASN A 9 15.56 37.09 44.96
N PRO A 10 15.05 38.28 44.55
CA PRO A 10 14.34 38.46 43.26
C PRO A 10 14.37 39.95 42.79
N PRO A 11 13.37 40.51 42.06
CA PRO A 11 12.64 40.07 40.86
C PRO A 11 12.84 41.05 39.66
N LYS A 12 12.45 40.66 38.44
CA LYS A 12 11.89 41.61 37.45
C LYS A 12 10.83 40.98 36.54
N GLU A 13 9.60 41.15 36.98
CA GLU A 13 8.35 41.17 36.21
C GLU A 13 7.97 42.65 35.95
N ASN A 14 7.04 43.08 35.09
CA ASN A 14 6.15 42.49 34.09
C ASN A 14 6.01 43.51 32.93
N ALA A 15 5.76 43.09 31.68
CA ALA A 15 4.85 43.84 30.78
C ALA A 15 4.48 43.07 29.49
N ALA A 16 3.18 43.03 29.24
CA ALA A 16 2.47 42.42 28.12
C ALA A 16 2.99 42.71 26.70
N ALA A 17 2.99 41.66 25.88
CA ALA A 17 2.67 41.74 24.46
C ALA A 17 1.68 40.61 24.12
N ALA A 18 0.39 40.87 24.30
CA ALA A 18 -0.66 40.03 23.76
C ALA A 18 -1.02 40.53 22.35
N ASP A 19 -0.77 39.72 21.33
CA ASP A 19 -1.53 39.78 20.09
C ASP A 19 -1.79 38.35 19.55
N SER A 20 -2.96 38.16 18.97
CA SER A 20 -3.60 36.87 18.77
C SER A 20 -3.30 36.27 17.41
N ARG A 21 -2.77 35.03 17.35
CA ARG A 21 -2.76 34.21 16.12
C ARG A 21 -3.09 32.73 16.37
N ASN A 22 -4.37 32.43 16.14
CA ASN A 22 -4.89 31.22 15.49
C ASN A 22 -4.72 29.86 16.19
N GLY A 23 -5.66 29.54 17.08
CA GLY A 23 -6.00 28.16 17.41
C GLY A 23 -6.83 27.49 16.29
N ALA A 24 -6.16 27.03 15.23
CA ALA A 24 -6.83 26.40 14.07
C ALA A 24 -6.27 25.00 13.69
N ASP A 25 -5.05 24.64 14.11
CA ASP A 25 -4.35 23.46 13.57
C ASP A 25 -4.62 22.15 14.33
N ASP A 26 -5.13 22.21 15.57
CA ASP A 26 -5.33 21.01 16.42
C ASP A 26 -6.65 20.26 16.18
N LEU A 27 -7.54 20.77 15.33
CA LEU A 27 -8.84 20.13 15.03
C LEU A 27 -8.84 19.30 13.75
N ALA A 28 -7.83 19.43 12.87
CA ALA A 28 -7.74 18.67 11.62
C ALA A 28 -7.30 17.19 11.78
N LYS A 29 -7.14 16.69 13.02
CA LYS A 29 -6.72 15.31 13.33
C LYS A 29 -7.87 14.36 13.71
N ARG A 30 -9.11 14.78 13.50
CA ARG A 30 -10.34 13.97 13.56
C ARG A 30 -11.03 14.29 12.23
N ASP A 31 -11.13 13.41 11.23
CA ASP A 31 -11.78 12.09 11.29
C ASP A 31 -11.16 11.05 10.33
N ILE A 32 -9.89 10.68 10.51
CA ILE A 32 -9.37 9.46 9.84
C ILE A 32 -9.95 8.25 10.59
N SER A 33 -11.01 7.65 10.01
CA SER A 33 -11.69 6.48 10.55
C SER A 33 -10.70 5.42 11.06
N PRO A 34 -10.80 4.94 12.32
CA PRO A 34 -9.86 3.98 12.89
C PRO A 34 -9.71 2.69 12.07
N ALA A 35 -10.73 2.32 11.31
CA ALA A 35 -10.70 1.17 10.40
C ALA A 35 -9.60 1.29 9.35
N HIS A 36 -9.35 2.48 8.81
CA HIS A 36 -8.39 2.68 7.72
C HIS A 36 -6.92 2.59 8.22
N ASN A 37 -6.65 3.07 9.44
CA ASN A 37 -5.36 2.87 10.09
C ASN A 37 -5.19 1.43 10.60
N SER A 38 -6.25 0.81 11.14
CA SER A 38 -6.22 -0.58 11.61
C SER A 38 -5.89 -1.57 10.49
N LEU A 39 -6.56 -1.46 9.33
CA LEU A 39 -6.26 -2.28 8.15
C LEU A 39 -4.85 -2.02 7.63
N LYS A 40 -4.42 -0.75 7.57
CA LYS A 40 -3.05 -0.39 7.17
C LYS A 40 -2.00 -1.01 8.09
N HIS A 41 -2.15 -0.90 9.42
CA HIS A 41 -1.22 -1.50 10.37
C HIS A 41 -1.23 -3.04 10.35
N ARG A 42 -2.38 -3.67 10.09
CA ARG A 42 -2.47 -5.13 9.91
C ARG A 42 -1.78 -5.61 8.64
N PHE A 43 -1.97 -4.89 7.53
CA PHE A 43 -1.20 -5.12 6.32
C PHE A 43 0.28 -4.87 6.58
N ASP A 44 0.70 -3.70 7.06
CA ASP A 44 2.12 -3.38 7.31
C ASP A 44 2.79 -4.42 8.24
N ALA A 45 2.09 -4.97 9.25
CA ALA A 45 2.60 -6.06 10.09
C ALA A 45 2.76 -7.40 9.34
N MET A 46 1.83 -7.75 8.45
CA MET A 46 1.92 -8.92 7.57
C MET A 46 3.00 -8.75 6.49
N LEU A 47 3.15 -7.54 5.95
CA LEU A 47 4.10 -7.21 4.89
C LEU A 47 5.53 -7.06 5.44
N ASN A 48 5.71 -6.73 6.72
CA ASN A 48 7.03 -6.70 7.40
C ASN A 48 7.71 -8.08 7.53
N TRP A 49 7.01 -9.18 7.25
CA TRP A 49 7.56 -10.54 7.22
C TRP A 49 7.67 -11.13 5.80
N GLY A 50 7.21 -10.40 4.78
CA GLY A 50 7.26 -10.81 3.38
C GLY A 50 8.38 -10.12 2.61
N ASP A 51 8.83 -10.72 1.51
CA ASP A 51 9.75 -10.08 0.58
C ASP A 51 9.11 -8.77 0.03
N PRO A 52 9.81 -7.62 0.10
CA PRO A 52 9.25 -6.34 -0.34
C PRO A 52 8.84 -6.32 -1.82
N ASP A 53 9.39 -7.20 -2.65
CA ASP A 53 9.01 -7.33 -4.05
C ASP A 53 7.76 -8.20 -4.25
N HIS A 54 7.54 -9.24 -3.45
CA HIS A 54 6.25 -9.93 -3.35
C HIS A 54 5.13 -8.98 -2.89
N VAL A 55 5.41 -8.16 -1.87
CA VAL A 55 4.50 -7.14 -1.33
C VAL A 55 4.05 -6.17 -2.43
N ARG A 56 4.99 -5.68 -3.25
CA ARG A 56 4.71 -4.73 -4.34
C ARG A 56 4.00 -5.42 -5.51
N ALA A 57 4.37 -6.66 -5.84
CA ALA A 57 3.71 -7.47 -6.86
C ALA A 57 2.23 -7.72 -6.52
N MET A 58 1.90 -8.01 -5.26
CA MET A 58 0.51 -8.21 -4.85
C MET A 58 -0.26 -6.89 -4.70
N ARG A 59 0.43 -5.78 -4.34
CA ARG A 59 -0.20 -4.45 -4.32
C ARG A 59 -0.68 -3.99 -5.70
N VAL A 60 0.07 -4.27 -6.77
CA VAL A 60 -0.41 -3.93 -8.13
C VAL A 60 -1.62 -4.76 -8.56
N ALA A 61 -1.75 -6.01 -8.09
CA ALA A 61 -2.96 -6.81 -8.32
C ALA A 61 -4.19 -6.15 -7.65
N GLY A 62 -4.04 -5.63 -6.43
CA GLY A 62 -5.05 -4.83 -5.75
C GLY A 62 -5.45 -3.56 -6.49
N HIS A 63 -4.48 -2.86 -7.12
CA HIS A 63 -4.79 -1.72 -7.99
C HIS A 63 -5.52 -2.13 -9.27
N ALA A 64 -5.15 -3.25 -9.92
CA ALA A 64 -5.85 -3.76 -11.10
C ALA A 64 -7.31 -4.15 -10.78
N LEU A 65 -7.53 -4.82 -9.64
CA LEU A 65 -8.87 -5.11 -9.11
C LEU A 65 -9.69 -3.83 -8.83
N THR A 66 -9.06 -2.77 -8.32
CA THR A 66 -9.73 -1.49 -8.03
C THR A 66 -10.13 -0.74 -9.30
N LEU A 67 -9.33 -0.84 -10.36
CA LEU A 67 -9.59 -0.18 -11.64
C LEU A 67 -10.56 -0.98 -12.53
N GLY A 68 -10.57 -2.31 -12.43
CA GLY A 68 -11.49 -3.18 -13.17
C GLY A 68 -11.28 -3.23 -14.68
N THR A 69 -10.14 -2.73 -15.20
CA THR A 69 -9.84 -2.69 -16.64
C THR A 69 -8.76 -3.71 -17.04
N SER A 70 -8.87 -4.25 -18.26
CA SER A 70 -7.87 -5.16 -18.83
C SER A 70 -6.47 -4.53 -18.89
N ASP A 71 -6.39 -3.23 -19.23
CA ASP A 71 -5.11 -2.49 -19.25
C ASP A 71 -4.43 -2.46 -17.89
N ALA A 72 -5.19 -2.39 -16.78
CA ALA A 72 -4.60 -2.39 -15.45
C ALA A 72 -3.95 -3.75 -15.12
N TRP A 73 -4.55 -4.86 -15.57
CA TRP A 73 -3.98 -6.21 -15.46
C TRP A 73 -2.76 -6.41 -16.37
N LEU A 74 -2.80 -5.89 -17.60
CA LEU A 74 -1.65 -5.93 -18.51
C LEU A 74 -0.46 -5.14 -17.93
N ASN A 75 -0.70 -3.96 -17.35
CA ASN A 75 0.33 -3.20 -16.65
C ASN A 75 0.84 -3.90 -15.37
N ALA A 76 -0.03 -4.63 -14.64
CA ALA A 76 0.38 -5.44 -13.50
C ALA A 76 1.36 -6.57 -13.91
N SER A 77 1.16 -7.17 -15.09
CA SER A 77 2.04 -8.24 -15.60
C SER A 77 3.50 -7.81 -15.74
N ALA A 78 3.76 -6.56 -16.15
CA ALA A 78 5.12 -6.01 -16.24
C ALA A 78 5.78 -5.85 -14.87
N VAL A 79 5.01 -5.48 -13.84
CA VAL A 79 5.51 -5.41 -12.46
C VAL A 79 5.81 -6.81 -11.92
N TRP A 80 4.98 -7.82 -12.22
CA TRP A 80 5.26 -9.21 -11.87
C TRP A 80 6.50 -9.75 -12.58
N ALA A 81 6.71 -9.42 -13.86
CA ALA A 81 7.90 -9.78 -14.61
C ALA A 81 9.19 -9.23 -13.98
N ALA A 82 9.13 -8.03 -13.38
CA ALA A 82 10.25 -7.37 -12.73
C ALA A 82 10.49 -7.77 -11.26
N ARG A 83 9.48 -8.32 -10.56
CA ARG A 83 9.50 -8.53 -9.10
C ARG A 83 9.30 -9.97 -8.62
N LEU A 84 8.70 -10.82 -9.43
CA LEU A 84 8.52 -12.24 -9.12
C LEU A 84 9.56 -13.06 -9.88
N SER A 85 10.03 -14.15 -9.29
CA SER A 85 10.83 -15.15 -9.98
C SER A 85 10.03 -15.91 -11.05
N VAL A 86 10.72 -16.63 -11.94
CA VAL A 86 10.05 -17.45 -12.97
C VAL A 86 9.10 -18.50 -12.36
N PRO A 87 9.49 -19.30 -11.34
CA PRO A 87 8.58 -20.27 -10.73
C PRO A 87 7.32 -19.64 -10.12
N GLU A 88 7.44 -18.47 -9.48
CA GLU A 88 6.31 -17.75 -8.88
C GLU A 88 5.32 -17.26 -9.94
N ARG A 89 5.81 -16.76 -11.08
CA ARG A 89 4.93 -16.36 -12.20
C ARG A 89 4.23 -17.55 -12.84
N VAL A 90 4.91 -18.69 -12.99
CA VAL A 90 4.32 -19.93 -13.50
C VAL A 90 3.23 -20.43 -12.54
N ALA A 91 3.50 -20.44 -11.23
CA ALA A 91 2.52 -20.81 -10.21
C ALA A 91 1.30 -19.86 -10.20
N LEU A 92 1.53 -18.54 -10.33
CA LEU A 92 0.46 -17.53 -10.40
C LEU A 92 -0.42 -17.73 -11.65
N ALA A 93 0.18 -17.91 -12.82
CA ALA A 93 -0.56 -18.14 -14.07
C ALA A 93 -1.36 -19.45 -14.02
N TYR A 94 -0.76 -20.53 -13.49
CA TYR A 94 -1.45 -21.81 -13.29
C TYR A 94 -2.63 -21.67 -12.32
N ALA A 95 -2.44 -21.01 -11.18
CA ALA A 95 -3.50 -20.79 -10.19
C ALA A 95 -4.65 -19.94 -10.74
N ALA A 96 -4.35 -18.90 -11.54
CA ALA A 96 -5.34 -18.08 -12.21
C ALA A 96 -6.18 -18.90 -13.20
N LEU A 97 -5.54 -19.71 -14.07
CA LEU A 97 -6.24 -20.60 -14.99
C LEU A 97 -7.06 -21.68 -14.26
N LYS A 98 -6.58 -22.18 -13.12
CA LYS A 98 -7.32 -23.16 -12.31
C LYS A 98 -8.52 -22.59 -11.54
N ALA A 99 -8.67 -21.27 -11.47
CA ALA A 99 -9.82 -20.60 -10.86
C ALA A 99 -10.96 -20.32 -11.86
N LEU A 100 -10.74 -20.54 -13.16
CA LEU A 100 -11.75 -20.47 -14.23
C LEU A 100 -12.42 -21.85 -14.42
N ASP A 101 -13.54 -21.88 -15.13
CA ASP A 101 -14.05 -23.14 -15.70
C ASP A 101 -13.19 -23.61 -16.88
N GLU A 102 -13.49 -24.80 -17.41
CA GLU A 102 -12.64 -25.45 -18.42
C GLU A 102 -12.60 -24.70 -19.74
N ASP A 103 -13.75 -24.15 -20.19
CA ASP A 103 -13.85 -23.41 -21.44
C ASP A 103 -13.16 -22.04 -21.31
N ASP A 104 -13.45 -21.28 -20.25
CA ASP A 104 -12.80 -19.99 -19.99
C ASP A 104 -11.28 -20.13 -19.81
N ALA A 105 -10.83 -21.19 -19.12
CA ALA A 105 -9.40 -21.49 -18.97
C ALA A 105 -8.73 -21.78 -20.33
N TYR A 106 -9.38 -22.58 -21.17
CA TYR A 106 -8.84 -22.94 -22.49
C TYR A 106 -8.79 -21.74 -23.45
N LEU A 107 -9.87 -20.96 -23.53
CA LEU A 107 -9.95 -19.75 -24.36
C LEU A 107 -8.95 -18.68 -23.90
N THR A 108 -8.82 -18.48 -22.58
CA THR A 108 -7.88 -17.52 -21.99
C THR A 108 -6.44 -17.93 -22.25
N ALA A 109 -6.09 -19.20 -22.03
CA ALA A 109 -4.74 -19.71 -22.29
C ALA A 109 -4.39 -19.63 -23.79
N SER A 110 -5.30 -20.01 -24.67
CA SER A 110 -5.10 -19.91 -26.13
C SER A 110 -4.87 -18.47 -26.58
N THR A 111 -5.68 -17.54 -26.07
CA THR A 111 -5.55 -16.11 -26.38
C THR A 111 -4.23 -15.54 -25.85
N ALA A 112 -3.82 -15.91 -24.64
CA ALA A 112 -2.58 -15.41 -24.03
C ALA A 112 -1.30 -15.97 -24.67
N ILE A 113 -1.33 -17.19 -25.20
CA ILE A 113 -0.16 -17.87 -25.78
C ILE A 113 -0.05 -17.61 -27.29
N PHE A 114 -1.17 -17.64 -28.02
CA PHE A 114 -1.20 -17.61 -29.49
C PHE A 114 -1.80 -16.32 -30.06
N GLY A 115 -2.44 -15.48 -29.25
CA GLY A 115 -3.22 -14.33 -29.73
C GLY A 115 -4.56 -14.72 -30.36
N THR A 116 -5.03 -15.95 -30.16
CA THR A 116 -6.19 -16.52 -30.86
C THR A 116 -7.19 -17.12 -29.88
N LEU A 117 -8.48 -16.89 -30.13
CA LEU A 117 -9.54 -17.41 -29.27
C LEU A 117 -9.74 -18.94 -29.41
N TYR A 118 -9.34 -19.55 -30.54
CA TYR A 118 -9.60 -20.96 -30.84
C TYR A 118 -8.39 -21.73 -31.40
N GLY A 119 -7.18 -21.18 -31.31
CA GLY A 119 -6.01 -21.74 -31.99
C GLY A 119 -5.93 -21.41 -33.50
N GLU A 120 -7.01 -20.92 -34.11
CA GLU A 120 -7.01 -20.37 -35.46
C GLU A 120 -6.31 -19.00 -35.49
N ALA A 121 -5.18 -18.91 -36.18
CA ALA A 121 -4.49 -17.65 -36.44
C ALA A 121 -5.39 -16.70 -37.24
N VAL A 122 -5.81 -15.59 -36.61
CA VAL A 122 -6.40 -14.46 -37.32
C VAL A 122 -5.29 -13.85 -38.19
N GLN A 123 -5.46 -13.94 -39.52
CA GLN A 123 -4.50 -13.44 -40.52
C GLN A 123 -4.47 -11.91 -40.60
#